data_AF-A0A317WIW6-F1
#
_entry.id   AF-A0A317WIW6-F1
#
_cell.length_a   1.000
_cell.length_b   1.000
_cell.length_c   1.000
_cell.angle_alpha   90.00
_cell.angle_beta   90.00
_cell.angle_gamma   90.00
#
_symmetry.space_group_name_H-M   'P 1'
#
loop_
_entity.id
_entity.type
_entity.pdbx_description
1 polymer ?
#
loop_
_entity_poly.entity_id
_entity_poly.type
_entity_poly.pdbx_seq_one_letter_code
_entity_poly.pdbx_strand_id
1 'polypeptide(L)'
;MTTPTPTMAPNLNLQTLFTSLTTKNWTLLRVLKSANPHDINGNLHGTASFTSLPDTTTTTQDSPALQRQLLYTETGTLPPHIGHNLQWKKSYIWRLKSSPSTSTTTPTVKDDLSVWFAKVGDERVADYLFHGMEFLDNDESGSGGDEDGEEFVSAPVPPSIPGGGKGGEQTVVVTARGNHLCINDMYRTAYAFRVVKKEDDDDGGDGIGEVVSWASRHVVKGPKKDQDIVNYYTVREGV
;
A
#
# COMPACT_ATOMS: atom_id res chain seq x y z
N MET A 1 -33.25 -0.86 -27.87
CA MET A 1 -32.17 -0.08 -27.25
C MET A 1 -31.93 -0.68 -25.88
N THR A 2 -30.88 -1.49 -25.75
CA THR A 2 -30.51 -2.14 -24.48
C THR A 2 -29.69 -1.15 -23.66
N THR A 3 -30.21 -0.79 -22.49
CA THR A 3 -29.50 0.02 -21.49
C THR A 3 -28.21 -0.71 -21.09
N PRO A 4 -27.04 -0.05 -21.07
CA PRO A 4 -25.83 -0.68 -20.57
C PRO A 4 -26.00 -0.97 -19.07
N THR A 5 -25.85 -2.23 -18.69
CA THR A 5 -25.82 -2.68 -17.30
C THR A 5 -24.67 -1.96 -16.59
N PRO A 6 -24.87 -1.34 -15.42
CA PRO A 6 -23.77 -0.77 -14.64
C PRO A 6 -22.78 -1.89 -14.34
N THR A 7 -21.54 -1.73 -14.83
CA THR A 7 -20.43 -2.62 -14.48
C THR A 7 -20.14 -2.38 -13.01
N MET A 8 -20.61 -3.28 -12.13
CA MET A 8 -20.29 -3.21 -10.71
C MET A 8 -18.77 -3.23 -10.55
N ALA A 9 -18.24 -2.33 -9.71
CA ALA A 9 -16.84 -2.36 -9.33
C ALA A 9 -16.55 -3.70 -8.63
N PRO A 10 -15.40 -4.34 -8.90
CA PRO A 10 -15.06 -5.61 -8.27
C PRO A 10 -15.01 -5.43 -6.75
N ASN A 11 -15.65 -6.35 -6.01
CA ASN A 11 -15.61 -6.34 -4.55
C ASN A 11 -14.16 -6.50 -4.06
N LEU A 12 -13.66 -5.51 -3.33
CA LEU A 12 -12.30 -5.51 -2.80
C LEU A 12 -12.17 -6.53 -1.66
N ASN A 13 -11.47 -7.63 -1.94
CA ASN A 13 -11.08 -8.58 -0.90
C ASN A 13 -9.68 -8.25 -0.36
N LEU A 14 -9.62 -7.61 0.82
CA LEU A 14 -8.37 -7.25 1.49
C LEU A 14 -7.54 -8.46 1.91
N GLN A 15 -8.18 -9.60 2.19
CA GLN A 15 -7.50 -10.83 2.55
C GLN A 15 -6.61 -11.34 1.42
N THR A 16 -7.18 -11.38 0.23
CA THR A 16 -6.50 -11.80 -1.00
C THR A 16 -5.39 -10.82 -1.35
N LEU A 17 -5.65 -9.51 -1.29
CA LEU A 17 -4.63 -8.48 -1.50
C LEU A 17 -3.44 -8.67 -0.54
N PHE A 18 -3.72 -8.76 0.76
CA PHE A 18 -2.71 -8.84 1.82
C PHE A 18 -1.84 -10.09 1.70
N THR A 19 -2.45 -11.25 1.52
CA THR A 19 -1.69 -12.51 1.40
C THR A 19 -0.90 -12.58 0.10
N SER A 20 -1.43 -12.07 -1.01
CA SER A 20 -0.74 -12.11 -2.31
C SER A 20 0.60 -11.36 -2.32
N LEU A 21 0.77 -10.33 -1.48
CA LEU A 21 2.02 -9.57 -1.37
C LEU A 21 3.23 -10.43 -0.95
N THR A 22 2.98 -11.51 -0.20
CA THR A 22 4.01 -12.45 0.28
C THR A 22 4.49 -13.44 -0.78
N THR A 23 3.75 -13.58 -1.88
CA THR A 23 4.04 -14.59 -2.91
C THR A 23 5.19 -14.18 -3.84
N LYS A 24 5.64 -12.92 -3.73
CA LYS A 24 6.59 -12.30 -4.67
C LYS A 24 7.68 -11.56 -3.92
N ASN A 25 8.85 -11.52 -4.54
CA ASN A 25 9.88 -10.54 -4.23
C ASN A 25 9.74 -9.36 -5.19
N TRP A 26 10.02 -8.15 -4.69
CA TRP A 26 9.76 -6.93 -5.42
C TRP A 26 11.07 -6.23 -5.77
N THR A 27 11.21 -5.78 -7.02
CA THR A 27 12.19 -4.76 -7.40
C THR A 27 11.59 -3.40 -7.06
N LEU A 28 12.39 -2.51 -6.48
CA LEU A 28 11.98 -1.17 -6.05
C LEU A 28 12.75 -0.10 -6.83
N LEU A 29 12.01 0.78 -7.50
CA LEU A 29 12.48 2.09 -7.94
C LEU A 29 11.87 3.17 -7.05
N ARG A 30 12.71 3.94 -6.37
CA ARG A 30 12.32 5.08 -5.55
C ARG A 30 12.78 6.37 -6.20
N VAL A 31 11.88 7.31 -6.39
CA VAL A 31 12.16 8.67 -6.88
C VAL A 31 12.01 9.63 -5.71
N LEU A 32 13.11 10.30 -5.35
CA LEU A 32 13.18 11.28 -4.27
C LEU A 32 13.21 12.69 -4.84
N LYS A 33 12.33 13.54 -4.32
CA LYS A 33 12.37 14.99 -4.53
C LYS A 33 12.28 15.68 -3.17
N SER A 34 13.18 16.62 -2.92
CA SER A 34 13.14 17.48 -1.74
C SER A 34 13.39 18.92 -2.13
N ALA A 35 12.69 19.86 -1.51
CA ALA A 35 12.99 21.28 -1.66
C ALA A 35 14.29 21.68 -0.93
N ASN A 36 14.75 20.85 0.02
CA ASN A 36 16.03 21.06 0.69
C ASN A 36 17.17 20.48 -0.18
N PRO A 37 18.12 21.31 -0.67
CA PRO A 37 19.21 20.83 -1.52
C PRO A 37 20.21 19.92 -0.80
N HIS A 38 20.18 19.87 0.53
CA HIS A 38 21.00 18.96 1.32
C HIS A 38 20.40 17.56 1.48
N ASP A 39 19.15 17.36 1.10
CA ASP A 39 18.52 16.05 1.09
C ASP A 39 18.89 15.27 -0.18
N ILE A 40 18.80 13.95 -0.11
CA ILE A 40 18.99 13.09 -1.27
C ILE A 40 17.86 13.32 -2.28
N ASN A 41 18.24 13.58 -3.53
CA ASN A 41 17.34 13.74 -4.66
C ASN A 41 17.69 12.74 -5.77
N GLY A 42 16.70 12.39 -6.60
CA GLY A 42 16.87 11.48 -7.73
C GLY A 42 16.45 10.04 -7.43
N ASN A 43 16.99 9.10 -8.21
CA ASN A 43 16.51 7.72 -8.23
C ASN A 43 17.36 6.81 -7.35
N LEU A 44 16.69 6.01 -6.52
CA LEU A 44 17.28 4.92 -5.75
C LEU A 44 16.70 3.59 -6.24
N HIS A 45 17.54 2.57 -6.31
CA HIS A 45 17.15 1.22 -6.67
C HIS A 45 17.34 0.29 -5.48
N GLY A 46 16.44 -0.69 -5.38
CA GLY A 46 16.45 -1.63 -4.28
C GLY A 46 15.53 -2.81 -4.52
N THR A 47 15.24 -3.51 -3.43
CA THR A 47 14.29 -4.61 -3.38
C THR A 47 13.37 -4.45 -2.19
N ALA A 48 12.18 -5.06 -2.26
CA ALA A 48 11.28 -5.16 -1.14
C ALA A 48 10.70 -6.57 -1.00
N SER A 49 10.35 -6.94 0.23
CA SER A 49 9.77 -8.24 0.56
C SER A 49 8.75 -8.12 1.68
N PHE A 50 7.78 -9.03 1.67
CA PHE A 50 6.81 -9.20 2.74
C PHE A 50 6.99 -10.59 3.37
N THR A 51 7.24 -10.62 4.67
CA THR A 51 7.43 -11.87 5.43
C THR A 51 6.34 -12.01 6.48
N SER A 52 5.62 -13.13 6.48
CA SER A 52 4.61 -13.39 7.51
C SER A 52 5.20 -13.40 8.91
N LEU A 53 4.50 -12.75 9.83
CA LEU A 53 4.77 -12.78 11.26
C LEU A 53 3.66 -13.59 11.96
N PRO A 54 3.90 -14.05 13.21
CA PRO A 54 2.84 -14.69 13.99
C PRO A 54 1.62 -13.79 14.13
N ASP A 55 0.45 -14.39 13.98
CA ASP A 55 -0.82 -13.70 14.20
C ASP A 55 -0.94 -13.28 15.66
N THR A 56 -1.58 -12.15 15.88
CA THR A 56 -1.88 -11.62 17.22
C THR A 56 -3.38 -11.49 17.40
N THR A 57 -3.84 -11.56 18.63
CA THR A 57 -5.22 -11.24 18.99
C THR A 57 -5.25 -9.86 19.64
N THR A 58 -6.08 -8.96 19.12
CA THR A 58 -6.41 -7.72 19.82
C THR A 58 -7.61 -7.96 20.70
N THR A 59 -7.42 -7.88 22.02
CA THR A 59 -8.51 -7.92 22.99
C THR A 59 -9.07 -6.51 23.17
N THR A 60 -9.93 -6.08 22.25
CA THR A 60 -10.85 -4.96 22.52
C THR A 60 -12.01 -5.48 23.36
N GLN A 61 -12.52 -4.66 24.29
CA GLN A 61 -13.44 -5.06 25.38
C GLN A 61 -14.67 -5.87 24.94
N ASP A 62 -15.07 -5.84 23.66
CA ASP A 62 -16.30 -6.49 23.19
C ASP A 62 -16.11 -7.67 22.22
N SER A 63 -14.89 -7.95 21.71
CA SER A 63 -14.60 -9.17 20.91
C SER A 63 -13.10 -9.32 20.60
N PRO A 64 -12.53 -10.54 20.73
CA PRO A 64 -11.18 -10.82 20.24
C PRO A 64 -11.19 -10.87 18.71
N ALA A 65 -10.46 -9.96 18.06
CA ALA A 65 -10.24 -10.00 16.61
C ALA A 65 -8.88 -10.60 16.29
N LEU A 66 -8.83 -11.54 15.33
CA LEU A 66 -7.58 -12.07 14.79
C LEU A 66 -6.92 -10.98 13.93
N GLN A 67 -5.63 -10.76 14.16
CA GLN A 67 -4.84 -9.79 13.43
C GLN A 67 -3.64 -10.47 12.79
N ARG A 68 -3.60 -10.45 11.46
CA ARG A 68 -2.48 -11.00 10.69
C ARG A 68 -1.47 -9.91 10.39
N GLN A 69 -0.20 -10.31 10.33
CA GLN A 69 0.90 -9.36 10.28
C GLN A 69 1.94 -9.76 9.24
N LEU A 70 2.43 -8.78 8.48
CA LEU A 70 3.56 -8.93 7.58
C LEU A 70 4.66 -7.96 7.98
N LEU A 71 5.90 -8.45 8.09
CA LEU A 71 7.09 -7.62 8.08
C LEU A 71 7.37 -7.21 6.63
N TYR A 72 7.14 -5.93 6.34
CA TYR A 72 7.55 -5.30 5.11
C TYR A 72 8.97 -4.76 5.27
N THR A 73 9.88 -5.14 4.37
CA THR A 73 11.28 -4.68 4.39
C THR A 73 11.68 -4.22 3.00
N GLU A 74 12.34 -3.07 2.93
CA GLU A 74 13.01 -2.56 1.74
C GLU A 74 14.51 -2.47 2.00
N THR A 75 15.31 -2.74 0.97
CA THR A 75 16.76 -2.60 1.00
C THR A 75 17.27 -2.06 -0.33
N GLY A 76 18.40 -1.36 -0.32
CA GLY A 76 19.08 -0.94 -1.53
C GLY A 76 20.43 -0.30 -1.24
N THR A 77 21.07 0.21 -2.28
CA THR A 77 22.34 0.93 -2.19
C THR A 77 22.13 2.40 -2.54
N LEU A 78 22.92 3.27 -1.93
CA LEU A 78 22.98 4.67 -2.33
C LEU A 78 23.86 4.84 -3.57
N PRO A 79 23.56 5.82 -4.43
CA PRO A 79 24.42 6.17 -5.55
C PRO A 79 25.86 6.47 -5.07
N PRO A 80 26.89 6.11 -5.86
CA PRO A 80 28.29 6.27 -5.44
C PRO A 80 28.67 7.70 -5.07
N HIS A 81 28.04 8.70 -5.68
CA HIS A 81 28.28 10.12 -5.43
C HIS A 81 27.68 10.63 -4.10
N ILE A 82 26.74 9.89 -3.50
CA ILE A 82 26.15 10.19 -2.19
C ILE A 82 26.88 9.41 -1.09
N GLY A 83 27.14 8.12 -1.33
CA GLY A 83 27.79 7.27 -0.35
C GLY A 83 28.26 5.96 -0.99
N HIS A 84 29.57 5.86 -1.23
CA HIS A 84 30.17 4.66 -1.81
C HIS A 84 29.92 3.44 -0.91
N ASN A 85 29.23 2.43 -1.44
CA ASN A 85 28.83 1.20 -0.74
C ASN A 85 27.90 1.39 0.47
N LEU A 86 27.30 2.58 0.66
CA LEU A 86 26.35 2.77 1.74
C LEU A 86 25.02 2.11 1.37
N GLN A 87 24.54 1.23 2.24
CA GLN A 87 23.25 0.56 2.09
C GLN A 87 22.18 1.29 2.90
N TRP A 88 20.95 1.22 2.41
CA TRP A 88 19.79 1.67 3.16
C TRP A 88 18.83 0.49 3.37
N LYS A 89 18.17 0.48 4.52
CA LYS A 89 17.15 -0.49 4.91
C LYS A 89 16.01 0.24 5.59
N LYS A 90 14.78 -0.17 5.29
CA LYS A 90 13.57 0.37 5.92
C LYS A 90 12.58 -0.77 6.20
N SER A 91 12.02 -0.81 7.39
CA SER A 91 11.09 -1.87 7.81
C SER A 91 9.83 -1.30 8.45
N TYR A 92 8.69 -1.91 8.15
CA TYR A 92 7.38 -1.61 8.74
C TYR A 92 6.60 -2.91 8.98
N ILE A 93 5.62 -2.86 9.88
CA ILE A 93 4.67 -3.95 10.07
C ILE A 93 3.34 -3.57 9.43
N TRP A 94 2.88 -4.37 8.48
CA TRP A 94 1.53 -4.25 7.90
C TRP A 94 0.60 -5.20 8.65
N ARG A 95 -0.54 -4.69 9.11
CA ARG A 95 -1.50 -5.46 9.91
C ARG A 95 -2.86 -5.46 9.27
N LEU A 96 -3.41 -6.65 9.06
CA LEU A 96 -4.79 -6.85 8.64
C LEU A 96 -5.62 -7.35 9.83
N LYS A 97 -6.61 -6.56 10.25
CA LYS A 97 -7.62 -7.00 11.23
C LYS A 97 -8.68 -7.81 10.50
N SER A 98 -9.05 -8.94 11.08
CA SER A 98 -10.22 -9.70 10.65
C SER A 98 -11.35 -9.40 11.63
N SER A 99 -12.22 -8.44 11.30
CA SER A 99 -13.43 -8.21 12.09
C SER A 99 -14.53 -9.19 11.65
N PRO A 100 -15.21 -9.90 12.58
CA PRO A 100 -16.43 -10.62 12.23
C PRO A 100 -17.50 -9.60 11.82
N SER A 101 -17.74 -9.48 10.51
CA SER A 101 -18.74 -8.61 9.90
C SER A 101 -20.12 -8.80 10.54
N THR A 102 -20.55 -7.85 11.38
CA THR A 102 -21.93 -7.76 11.90
C THR A 102 -22.70 -6.56 11.39
N SER A 103 -22.13 -5.75 10.49
CA SER A 103 -22.78 -4.57 9.93
C SER A 103 -23.30 -4.84 8.51
N THR A 104 -24.60 -5.09 8.38
CA THR A 104 -25.31 -5.24 7.08
C THR A 104 -25.62 -3.89 6.43
N THR A 105 -25.00 -2.80 6.85
CA THR A 105 -25.27 -1.47 6.29
C THR A 105 -23.95 -0.75 6.05
N THR A 106 -23.52 -0.73 4.79
CA THR A 106 -22.29 -0.09 4.26
C THR A 106 -20.98 -0.69 4.80
N PRO A 107 -20.19 -1.43 3.98
CA PRO A 107 -18.86 -1.86 4.35
C PRO A 107 -17.92 -0.65 4.35
N THR A 108 -17.86 0.09 5.45
CA THR A 108 -16.76 1.03 5.64
C THR A 108 -15.51 0.22 5.96
N VAL A 109 -14.72 -0.11 4.93
CA VAL A 109 -13.42 -0.81 4.96
C VAL A 109 -12.32 0.02 5.64
N LYS A 110 -12.72 1.00 6.47
CA LYS A 110 -11.82 1.96 7.09
C LYS A 110 -11.04 1.25 8.19
N ASP A 111 -9.72 1.23 8.05
CA ASP A 111 -8.73 0.79 9.06
C ASP A 111 -8.56 -0.73 9.30
N ASP A 112 -9.06 -1.59 8.41
CA ASP A 112 -8.78 -3.03 8.49
C ASP A 112 -7.32 -3.34 8.13
N LEU A 113 -6.74 -2.60 7.19
CA LEU A 113 -5.31 -2.65 6.88
C LEU A 113 -4.60 -1.42 7.43
N SER A 114 -3.51 -1.62 8.18
CA SER A 114 -2.74 -0.53 8.80
C SER A 114 -1.24 -0.76 8.72
N VAL A 115 -0.48 0.34 8.71
CA VAL A 115 0.99 0.33 8.70
C VAL A 115 1.50 0.83 10.04
N TRP A 116 2.45 0.12 10.60
CA TRP A 116 3.04 0.39 11.92
C TRP A 116 4.55 0.53 11.80
N PHE A 117 5.11 1.45 12.58
CA PHE A 117 6.56 1.52 12.74
C PHE A 117 7.06 0.24 13.40
N ALA A 118 8.16 -0.30 12.88
CA ALA A 118 8.86 -1.42 13.50
C ALA A 118 9.71 -0.91 14.67
N LYS A 119 9.79 -1.69 15.75
CA LYS A 119 10.52 -1.31 16.96
C LYS A 119 12.03 -1.29 16.69
N VAL A 120 12.70 -0.27 17.22
CA VAL A 120 14.16 -0.18 17.15
C VAL A 120 14.78 -1.33 17.95
N GLY A 121 15.67 -2.10 17.32
CA GLY A 121 16.31 -3.26 17.92
C GLY A 121 15.57 -4.59 17.70
N ASP A 122 14.30 -4.56 17.32
CA ASP A 122 13.55 -5.76 16.92
C ASP A 122 12.49 -5.41 15.85
N GLU A 123 12.87 -5.58 14.59
CA GLU A 123 11.99 -5.20 13.46
C GLU A 123 10.75 -6.08 13.32
N ARG A 124 10.67 -7.20 14.04
CA ARG A 124 9.51 -8.11 14.01
C ARG A 124 8.41 -7.68 14.98
N VAL A 125 8.66 -6.64 15.78
CA VAL A 125 7.73 -6.10 16.77
C VAL A 125 7.26 -4.73 16.30
N ALA A 126 5.94 -4.52 16.26
CA ALA A 126 5.39 -3.19 16.01
C ALA A 126 5.56 -2.29 17.24
N ASP A 127 5.83 -1.00 17.00
CA ASP A 127 6.00 0.01 18.04
C ASP A 127 4.73 0.86 18.18
N TYR A 128 4.47 1.73 17.20
CA TYR A 128 3.28 2.58 17.15
C TYR A 128 2.69 2.67 15.74
N LEU A 129 1.40 3.00 15.69
CA LEU A 129 0.65 3.13 14.44
C LEU A 129 1.23 4.28 13.62
N PHE A 130 1.50 4.01 12.33
CA PHE A 130 1.76 5.06 11.38
C PHE A 130 0.43 5.59 10.83
N HIS A 131 -0.28 4.80 10.04
CA HIS A 131 -1.62 5.15 9.57
C HIS A 131 -2.45 3.89 9.23
N GLY A 132 -3.77 4.04 9.27
CA GLY A 132 -4.70 3.12 8.59
C GLY A 132 -4.68 3.35 7.07
N MET A 133 -5.10 2.35 6.30
CA MET A 133 -5.34 2.48 4.87
C MET A 133 -6.85 2.59 4.63
N GLU A 134 -7.26 3.70 4.02
CA GLU A 134 -8.59 3.91 3.49
C GLU A 134 -8.57 3.59 2.00
N PHE A 135 -9.27 2.53 1.60
CA PHE A 135 -9.41 2.14 0.19
C PHE A 135 -10.51 2.96 -0.47
N LEU A 136 -10.25 3.41 -1.70
CA LEU A 136 -11.16 4.26 -2.46
C LEU A 136 -11.95 3.41 -3.45
N ASP A 137 -13.25 3.68 -3.55
CA ASP A 137 -14.10 3.11 -4.59
C ASP A 137 -13.78 3.76 -5.94
N ASN A 138 -13.87 2.99 -7.03
CA ASN A 138 -13.47 3.43 -8.37
C ASN A 138 -14.24 4.68 -8.87
N ASP A 139 -15.37 5.01 -8.26
CA ASP A 139 -16.22 6.16 -8.60
C ASP A 139 -15.66 7.51 -8.09
N GLU A 140 -14.71 7.51 -7.14
CA GLU A 140 -14.07 8.74 -6.63
C GLU A 140 -12.79 9.13 -7.40
N SER A 141 -12.55 8.51 -8.57
CA SER A 141 -11.38 8.82 -9.41
C SER A 141 -11.44 10.20 -10.08
N GLY A 142 -12.49 10.99 -9.87
CA GLY A 142 -12.63 12.29 -10.52
C GLY A 142 -13.75 13.16 -9.99
N SER A 143 -13.56 13.77 -8.82
CA SER A 143 -14.08 15.12 -8.58
C SER A 143 -13.35 15.73 -7.38
N GLY A 144 -12.51 16.71 -7.64
CA GLY A 144 -12.02 17.61 -6.60
C GLY A 144 -13.21 18.40 -6.07
N GLY A 145 -13.63 18.08 -4.85
CA GLY A 145 -14.57 18.86 -4.06
C GLY A 145 -13.88 19.23 -2.76
N ASP A 146 -13.50 20.50 -2.64
CA ASP A 146 -13.00 21.12 -1.42
C ASP A 146 -14.09 21.14 -0.34
N GLU A 147 -14.24 20.06 0.44
CA GLU A 147 -14.93 20.12 1.73
C GLU A 147 -14.11 19.32 2.75
N ASP A 148 -13.59 20.05 3.75
CA ASP A 148 -12.79 19.61 4.90
C ASP A 148 -11.29 19.35 4.69
N GLY A 149 -10.53 20.40 4.36
CA GLY A 149 -9.25 20.77 5.00
C GLY A 149 -8.03 19.82 4.96
N GLU A 150 -8.15 18.59 4.48
CA GLU A 150 -7.07 17.62 4.39
C GLU A 150 -6.74 17.31 2.93
N GLU A 151 -5.77 18.05 2.39
CA GLU A 151 -5.24 17.82 1.03
C GLU A 151 -4.66 16.41 0.89
N PHE A 152 -5.41 15.41 0.42
CA PHE A 152 -4.85 14.08 0.16
C PHE A 152 -3.94 14.09 -1.07
N VAL A 153 -2.96 13.18 -1.08
CA VAL A 153 -2.08 13.01 -2.25
C VAL A 153 -2.57 11.87 -3.13
N SER A 154 -2.49 12.04 -4.44
CA SER A 154 -2.87 10.99 -5.39
C SER A 154 -1.81 9.87 -5.44
N ALA A 155 -2.28 8.62 -5.51
CA ALA A 155 -1.40 7.49 -5.73
C ALA A 155 -0.80 7.53 -7.15
N PRO A 156 0.47 7.16 -7.32
CA PRO A 156 1.07 6.97 -8.65
C PRO A 156 0.47 5.72 -9.30
N VAL A 157 0.37 5.72 -10.63
CA VAL A 157 -0.10 4.53 -11.36
C VAL A 157 0.95 3.42 -11.26
N PRO A 158 0.60 2.21 -10.78
CA PRO A 158 1.55 1.10 -10.72
C PRO A 158 2.00 0.66 -12.11
N PRO A 159 3.26 0.20 -12.27
CA PRO A 159 3.77 -0.22 -13.58
C PRO A 159 2.88 -1.29 -14.21
N SER A 160 2.62 -1.16 -15.51
CA SER A 160 1.96 -2.21 -16.28
C SER A 160 2.89 -3.42 -16.42
N ILE A 161 2.32 -4.62 -16.47
CA ILE A 161 3.10 -5.83 -16.71
C ILE A 161 3.22 -6.06 -18.22
N PRO A 162 4.45 -6.18 -18.75
CA PRO A 162 4.65 -6.57 -20.15
C PRO A 162 4.02 -7.94 -20.40
N GLY A 163 3.04 -8.02 -21.31
CA GLY A 163 2.42 -9.28 -21.75
C GLY A 163 1.03 -9.60 -21.19
N GLY A 164 0.45 -8.73 -20.34
CA GLY A 164 -0.73 -9.13 -19.53
C GLY A 164 -0.32 -10.19 -18.51
N GLY A 165 -1.16 -10.58 -17.55
CA GLY A 165 -0.86 -11.75 -16.73
C GLY A 165 -0.52 -12.97 -17.61
N LYS A 166 0.18 -13.98 -17.08
CA LYS A 166 0.37 -15.26 -17.80
C LYS A 166 -1.02 -15.77 -18.24
N GLY A 167 -1.41 -15.52 -19.50
CA GLY A 167 -2.74 -15.87 -20.01
C GLY A 167 -3.63 -14.72 -20.52
N GLY A 168 -3.16 -13.47 -20.59
CA GLY A 168 -3.99 -12.36 -21.07
C GLY A 168 -4.99 -11.84 -20.03
N GLU A 169 -4.71 -12.11 -18.75
CA GLU A 169 -5.56 -11.71 -17.63
C GLU A 169 -5.68 -10.18 -17.54
N GLN A 170 -6.93 -9.70 -17.43
CA GLN A 170 -7.22 -8.28 -17.23
C GLN A 170 -6.76 -7.86 -15.83
N THR A 171 -6.26 -6.63 -15.69
CA THR A 171 -5.89 -6.07 -14.38
C THR A 171 -6.71 -4.83 -14.08
N VAL A 172 -6.96 -4.59 -12.80
CA VAL A 172 -7.54 -3.35 -12.28
C VAL A 172 -6.59 -2.73 -11.27
N VAL A 173 -6.72 -1.42 -11.02
CA VAL A 173 -5.94 -0.71 -10.02
C VAL A 173 -6.85 -0.36 -8.86
N VAL A 174 -6.45 -0.77 -7.66
CA VAL A 174 -7.11 -0.42 -6.41
C VAL A 174 -6.24 0.58 -5.68
N THR A 175 -6.80 1.71 -5.25
CA THR A 175 -6.05 2.75 -4.54
C THR A 175 -6.44 2.83 -3.07
N ALA A 176 -5.48 3.19 -2.24
CA ALA A 176 -5.71 3.47 -0.83
C ALA A 176 -4.90 4.69 -0.38
N ARG A 177 -5.29 5.31 0.73
CA ARG A 177 -4.60 6.47 1.30
C ARG A 177 -4.55 6.40 2.83
N GLY A 178 -3.66 7.19 3.41
CA GLY A 178 -3.52 7.33 4.86
C GLY A 178 -2.66 8.53 5.22
N ASN A 179 -3.05 9.24 6.27
CA ASN A 179 -2.32 10.40 6.80
C ASN A 179 -1.78 10.11 8.19
N HIS A 180 -0.69 10.77 8.55
CA HIS A 180 -0.11 10.74 9.88
C HIS A 180 0.55 12.08 10.20
N LEU A 181 0.07 12.77 11.25
CA LEU A 181 0.75 13.94 11.79
C LEU A 181 1.82 13.49 12.79
N CYS A 182 3.09 13.66 12.44
CA CYS A 182 4.19 13.41 13.34
C CYS A 182 4.73 14.72 13.87
N ILE A 183 4.33 15.09 15.08
CA ILE A 183 4.72 16.33 15.77
C ILE A 183 4.35 17.58 14.94
N ASN A 184 5.22 18.01 14.03
CA ASN A 184 5.05 19.20 13.17
C ASN A 184 5.09 18.86 11.67
N ASP A 185 5.22 17.59 11.32
CA ASP A 185 5.35 17.13 9.94
C ASP A 185 4.12 16.31 9.56
N MET A 186 3.39 16.77 8.55
CA MET A 186 2.27 16.04 7.95
C MET A 186 2.80 15.03 6.94
N TYR A 187 2.60 13.75 7.23
CA TYR A 187 2.87 12.65 6.32
C TYR A 187 1.57 12.26 5.62
N ARG A 188 1.53 12.45 4.31
CA ARG A 188 0.42 12.04 3.45
C ARG A 188 0.87 10.90 2.57
N THR A 189 0.17 9.78 2.65
CA THR A 189 0.55 8.56 1.95
C THR A 189 -0.58 8.09 1.06
N ALA A 190 -0.23 7.66 -0.15
CA ALA A 190 -1.14 6.99 -1.06
C ALA A 190 -0.49 5.72 -1.62
N TYR A 191 -1.32 4.72 -1.87
CA TYR A 191 -0.97 3.42 -2.41
C TYR A 191 -1.82 3.14 -3.63
N ALA A 192 -1.25 2.43 -4.59
CA ALA A 192 -1.99 1.83 -5.67
C ALA A 192 -1.49 0.40 -5.88
N PHE A 193 -2.41 -0.53 -5.99
CA PHE A 193 -2.16 -1.95 -6.21
C PHE A 193 -2.78 -2.34 -7.54
N ARG A 194 -1.96 -2.80 -8.48
CA ARG A 194 -2.46 -3.45 -9.68
C ARG A 194 -2.70 -4.91 -9.35
N VAL A 195 -3.94 -5.34 -9.48
CA VAL A 195 -4.39 -6.70 -9.17
C VAL A 195 -4.97 -7.37 -10.41
N VAL A 196 -4.82 -8.69 -10.50
CA VAL A 196 -5.54 -9.49 -11.50
C VAL A 196 -7.03 -9.34 -11.24
N LYS A 197 -7.83 -9.08 -12.29
CA LYS A 197 -9.28 -9.11 -12.19
C LYS A 197 -9.73 -10.56 -12.22
N LYS A 198 -10.53 -10.97 -11.24
CA LYS A 198 -11.26 -12.24 -11.30
C LYS A 198 -12.67 -11.95 -11.78
N GLU A 199 -13.19 -12.79 -12.66
CA GLU A 199 -14.61 -12.73 -13.00
C GLU A 199 -15.43 -13.13 -11.77
N ASP A 200 -16.61 -12.53 -11.63
CA ASP A 200 -17.57 -12.98 -10.63
C ASP A 200 -18.01 -14.39 -11.04
N ASP A 201 -17.36 -15.43 -10.50
CA ASP A 201 -17.90 -16.77 -10.60
C ASP A 201 -19.31 -16.76 -9.97
N ASP A 202 -20.27 -17.50 -10.54
CA ASP A 202 -21.66 -17.66 -10.06
C ASP A 202 -21.78 -18.06 -8.57
N ASP A 203 -20.65 -18.35 -7.91
CA ASP A 203 -20.50 -18.72 -6.50
C ASP A 203 -20.13 -17.54 -5.58
N GLY A 204 -20.18 -16.29 -6.07
CA GLY A 204 -19.93 -15.09 -5.25
C GLY A 204 -18.45 -14.85 -4.95
N GLY A 205 -17.59 -15.09 -5.95
CA GLY A 205 -16.13 -15.00 -5.84
C GLY A 205 -15.59 -13.64 -5.40
N ASP A 206 -14.39 -13.67 -4.81
CA ASP A 206 -13.61 -12.51 -4.40
C ASP A 206 -13.17 -11.72 -5.65
N GLY A 207 -13.88 -10.63 -6.00
CA GLY A 207 -13.73 -9.88 -7.26
C GLY A 207 -12.33 -9.37 -7.65
N ILE A 208 -11.29 -9.60 -6.83
CA ILE A 208 -9.89 -9.33 -7.17
C ILE A 208 -8.96 -10.55 -6.89
N GLY A 209 -7.93 -10.68 -7.72
CA GLY A 209 -6.88 -11.68 -7.63
C GLY A 209 -5.58 -11.13 -7.04
N GLU A 210 -4.46 -11.73 -7.45
CA GLU A 210 -3.14 -11.41 -6.89
C GLU A 210 -2.67 -10.00 -7.24
N VAL A 211 -1.89 -9.38 -6.33
CA VAL A 211 -1.12 -8.17 -6.64
C VAL A 211 0.03 -8.54 -7.57
N VAL A 212 0.12 -7.82 -8.67
CA VAL A 212 1.12 -8.07 -9.71
C VAL A 212 2.12 -6.91 -9.85
N SER A 213 1.71 -5.70 -9.47
CA SER A 213 2.60 -4.56 -9.24
C SER A 213 1.93 -3.60 -8.29
N TRP A 214 2.70 -2.76 -7.62
CA TRP A 214 2.14 -1.74 -6.75
C TRP A 214 3.05 -0.51 -6.72
N ALA A 215 2.53 0.59 -6.21
CA ALA A 215 3.25 1.82 -6.07
C ALA A 215 2.77 2.58 -4.84
N SER A 216 3.62 3.42 -4.28
CA SER A 216 3.25 4.31 -3.20
C SER A 216 3.82 5.71 -3.40
N ARG A 217 3.16 6.71 -2.84
CA ARG A 217 3.69 8.07 -2.75
C ARG A 217 3.55 8.56 -1.33
N HIS A 218 4.62 9.15 -0.82
CA HIS A 218 4.66 9.79 0.48
C HIS A 218 5.07 11.25 0.28
N VAL A 219 4.21 12.17 0.68
CA VAL A 219 4.51 13.60 0.73
C VAL A 219 4.62 13.99 2.20
N VAL A 220 5.74 14.61 2.55
CA VAL A 220 6.01 15.09 3.90
C VAL A 220 6.16 16.60 3.86
N LYS A 221 5.27 17.30 4.55
CA LYS A 221 5.28 18.76 4.66
C LYS A 221 5.37 19.18 6.13
N GLY A 222 6.34 20.03 6.44
CA GLY A 222 6.51 20.63 7.76
C GLY A 222 7.51 21.78 7.70
N PRO A 223 7.78 22.46 8.84
CA PRO A 223 8.61 23.67 8.86
C PRO A 223 10.02 23.51 8.28
N LYS A 224 10.55 22.28 8.30
CA LYS A 224 11.90 21.93 7.81
C LYS A 224 11.90 20.79 6.80
N LYS A 225 10.73 20.29 6.42
CA LYS A 225 10.59 19.12 5.53
C LYS A 225 9.65 19.46 4.40
N ASP A 226 10.14 19.25 3.20
CA ASP A 226 9.33 19.26 2.00
C ASP A 226 9.89 18.16 1.09
N GLN A 227 9.30 16.98 1.21
CA GLN A 227 9.75 15.79 0.51
C GLN A 227 8.59 15.12 -0.21
N ASP A 228 8.84 14.66 -1.42
CA ASP A 228 7.95 13.84 -2.24
C ASP A 228 8.70 12.57 -2.66
N ILE A 229 8.24 11.44 -2.16
CA ILE A 229 8.86 10.14 -2.32
C ILE A 229 7.88 9.25 -3.07
N VAL A 230 8.24 8.85 -4.29
CA VAL A 230 7.43 7.95 -5.11
C VAL A 230 8.15 6.61 -5.22
N ASN A 231 7.47 5.52 -4.92
CA ASN A 231 8.01 4.17 -5.01
C ASN A 231 7.21 3.36 -6.03
N TYR A 232 7.92 2.62 -6.88
CA TYR A 232 7.35 1.69 -7.83
C TYR A 232 7.90 0.30 -7.56
N TYR A 233 7.00 -0.68 -7.48
CA TYR A 233 7.32 -2.06 -7.18
C TYR A 233 6.84 -2.96 -8.30
N THR A 234 7.77 -3.70 -8.90
CA THR A 234 7.50 -4.74 -9.90
C THR A 234 7.95 -6.09 -9.38
N VAL A 235 7.34 -7.16 -9.87
CA VAL A 235 7.81 -8.52 -9.57
C VAL A 235 9.27 -8.63 -9.98
N ARG A 236 10.11 -9.14 -9.07
CA ARG A 236 11.47 -9.52 -9.38
C ARG A 236 11.42 -10.84 -10.14
N GLU A 237 11.72 -10.79 -11.43
CA GLU A 237 11.90 -12.00 -12.23
C GLU A 237 13.05 -12.81 -11.63
N GLY A 238 12.84 -14.13 -11.51
CA GLY A 238 13.85 -15.04 -10.96
C GLY A 238 15.14 -14.97 -11.77
N VAL A 239 16.26 -14.90 -11.06
CA VAL A 239 17.59 -15.25 -11.57
C VAL A 239 17.69 -16.77 -11.57
#